data_AF-A0A5S6QBB6-F1
#
_entry.id   AF-A0A5S6QBB6-F1
#
_cell.length_a   1.000
_cell.length_b   1.000
_cell.length_c   1.000
_cell.angle_alpha   90.00
_cell.angle_beta   90.00
_cell.angle_gamma   90.00
#
_symmetry.space_group_name_H-M   'P 1'
#
loop_
_entity.id
_entity.type
_entity.pdbx_description
1 polymer ?
#
loop_
_entity_poly.entity_id
_entity_poly.type
_entity_poly.pdbx_seq_one_letter_code
_entity_poly.pdbx_strand_id
1 'polypeptide(L)'
;MTDLELGAINASKSEFPDSRNTVCFFHLSQCVWKEIQTTGLAALYGNDEGFSLKMRHLSALAVLPANEIPHALRELKVHLPDEVREVIN
;
A
#
# COMPACT_ATOMS: atom_id res chain seq x y z
N MET A 1 -6.98 -6.42 13.29
CA MET A 1 -6.42 -6.26 11.93
C MET A 1 -7.53 -5.70 11.09
N THR A 2 -7.38 -4.47 10.59
CA THR A 2 -8.43 -3.72 9.89
C THR A 2 -7.96 -3.45 8.47
N ASP A 3 -8.90 -3.17 7.57
CA ASP A 3 -8.56 -2.54 6.29
C ASP A 3 -7.81 -1.23 6.54
N LEU A 4 -6.98 -0.82 5.57
CA LEU A 4 -6.14 0.38 5.66
C LEU A 4 -6.91 1.68 5.46
N GLU A 5 -8.24 1.65 5.62
CA GLU A 5 -9.08 2.83 5.52
C GLU A 5 -8.87 3.76 6.72
N LEU A 6 -8.70 5.06 6.43
CA LEU A 6 -8.48 6.07 7.45
C LEU A 6 -9.59 6.09 8.51
N GLY A 7 -10.84 5.83 8.10
CA GLY A 7 -11.98 5.73 9.02
C GLY A 7 -11.81 4.60 10.04
N ALA A 8 -11.42 3.40 9.58
CA ALA A 8 -11.20 2.24 10.45
C ALA A 8 -10.00 2.47 11.39
N ILE A 9 -8.93 3.08 10.89
CA ILE A 9 -7.74 3.44 11.70
C ILE A 9 -8.12 4.46 12.79
N ASN A 10 -8.87 5.50 12.43
CA ASN A 10 -9.27 6.55 13.36
C ASN A 10 -10.25 6.03 14.42
N ALA A 11 -11.25 5.25 14.01
CA ALA A 11 -12.17 4.60 14.94
C ALA A 11 -11.43 3.66 15.90
N SER A 12 -10.50 2.86 15.40
CA SER A 12 -9.68 1.97 16.24
C SER A 12 -8.87 2.75 17.28
N LYS A 13 -8.27 3.89 16.89
CA LYS A 13 -7.53 4.76 17.83
C LYS A 13 -8.43 5.46 18.84
N SER A 14 -9.64 5.85 18.45
CA SER A 14 -10.64 6.48 19.33
C SER A 14 -11.11 5.51 20.42
N GLU A 15 -11.55 4.31 20.00
CA GLU A 15 -12.15 3.33 20.91
C GLU A 15 -11.09 2.53 21.68
N PHE A 16 -9.88 2.40 21.13
CA PHE A 16 -8.79 1.62 21.73
C PHE A 16 -7.46 2.39 21.66
N PRO A 17 -7.25 3.43 22.51
CA PRO A 17 -6.09 4.32 22.44
C PRO A 17 -4.74 3.62 22.63
N ASP A 18 -4.70 2.56 23.43
CA ASP A 18 -3.49 1.78 23.70
C ASP A 18 -3.21 0.71 22.62
N SER A 19 -4.11 0.55 21.65
CA SER A 19 -3.95 -0.43 20.59
C SER A 19 -2.91 0.03 19.56
N ARG A 20 -2.03 -0.88 19.16
CA ARG A 20 -1.09 -0.64 18.06
C ARG A 20 -1.71 -1.12 16.76
N ASN A 21 -2.18 -0.20 15.93
CA ASN A 21 -2.58 -0.54 14.57
C ASN A 21 -1.31 -0.93 13.78
N THR A 22 -1.29 -2.15 13.25
CA THR A 22 -0.19 -2.68 12.45
C THR A 22 -0.71 -3.00 11.05
N VAL A 23 0.11 -2.70 10.06
CA VAL A 23 -0.19 -3.03 8.67
C VAL A 23 0.04 -4.53 8.48
N CYS A 24 -0.98 -5.23 7.99
CA CYS A 24 -0.85 -6.61 7.56
C CYS A 24 -0.43 -6.68 6.10
N PHE A 25 0.59 -7.48 5.78
CA PHE A 25 1.04 -7.70 4.41
C PHE A 25 -0.09 -8.17 3.48
N PHE A 26 -0.95 -9.08 3.97
CA PHE A 26 -2.06 -9.62 3.19
C PHE A 26 -3.08 -8.53 2.83
N HIS A 27 -3.55 -7.77 3.81
CA HIS A 27 -4.53 -6.69 3.58
C HIS A 27 -3.94 -5.54 2.76
N LEU A 28 -2.66 -5.19 2.98
CA LEU A 28 -1.96 -4.21 2.14
C LEU A 28 -1.90 -4.67 0.67
N SER A 29 -1.57 -5.94 0.44
CA SER A 29 -1.53 -6.51 -0.91
C SER A 29 -2.91 -6.50 -1.57
N GLN A 30 -3.97 -6.75 -0.81
CA GLN A 30 -5.35 -6.65 -1.32
C GLN A 30 -5.73 -5.20 -1.65
N CYS A 31 -5.38 -4.24 -0.80
CA CYS A 31 -5.60 -2.81 -1.08
C CYS A 31 -4.88 -2.37 -2.36
N VAL A 32 -3.59 -2.69 -2.50
CA VAL A 32 -2.80 -2.39 -3.71
C VAL A 32 -3.44 -3.04 -4.94
N TRP A 33 -3.86 -4.30 -4.84
CA TRP A 33 -4.49 -4.99 -5.96
C TRP A 33 -5.84 -4.40 -6.35
N LYS A 34 -6.68 -4.04 -5.37
CA LYS A 34 -7.94 -3.34 -5.60
C LYS A 34 -7.70 -2.02 -6.34
N GLU A 35 -6.69 -1.26 -5.92
CA GLU A 35 -6.36 0.02 -6.53
C GLU A 35 -5.84 -0.11 -7.97
N ILE A 36 -5.03 -1.14 -8.26
CA ILE A 36 -4.61 -1.49 -9.62
C ILE A 36 -5.81 -1.80 -10.52
N GLN A 37 -6.84 -2.45 -9.98
CA GLN A 37 -8.06 -2.74 -10.75
C GLN A 37 -8.90 -1.49 -10.99
N THR A 38 -9.13 -0.66 -9.96
CA THR A 38 -9.97 0.54 -10.06
C THR A 38 -9.37 1.59 -11.00
N THR A 39 -8.05 1.66 -11.09
CA THR A 39 -7.31 2.54 -12.02
C THR A 39 -7.15 1.95 -13.44
N GLY A 40 -7.69 0.76 -13.71
CA GLY A 40 -7.60 0.12 -15.03
C GLY A 40 -6.22 -0.45 -15.39
N LEU A 41 -5.29 -0.51 -14.42
CA LEU A 41 -3.92 -0.98 -14.61
C LEU A 41 -3.77 -2.51 -14.54
N ALA A 42 -4.87 -3.25 -14.34
CA ALA A 42 -4.85 -4.72 -14.22
C ALA A 42 -4.19 -5.42 -15.42
N ALA A 43 -4.45 -4.95 -16.65
CA ALA A 43 -3.83 -5.50 -17.85
C ALA A 43 -2.32 -5.21 -17.90
N LEU A 44 -1.90 -4.02 -17.50
CA LEU A 44 -0.48 -3.67 -17.42
C LEU A 44 0.24 -4.51 -16.35
N TYR A 45 -0.39 -4.69 -15.19
CA TYR A 45 0.15 -5.53 -14.12
C TYR A 45 0.33 -7.00 -14.53
N GLY A 46 -0.58 -7.54 -15.34
CA GLY A 46 -0.50 -8.93 -15.81
C GLY A 46 0.49 -9.16 -16.95
N ASN A 47 0.76 -8.13 -17.76
CA ASN A 47 1.56 -8.26 -18.99
C ASN A 47 2.97 -7.66 -18.89
N ASP A 48 3.24 -6.82 -17.89
CA ASP A 48 4.55 -6.21 -17.66
C ASP A 48 5.11 -6.65 -16.29
N GLU A 49 6.13 -7.51 -16.31
CA GLU A 49 6.78 -8.01 -15.11
C GLU A 49 7.47 -6.90 -14.30
N GLY A 50 8.06 -5.91 -14.96
CA GLY A 50 8.73 -4.79 -14.31
C GLY A 50 7.75 -3.90 -13.55
N PHE A 51 6.59 -3.62 -14.16
CA PHE A 51 5.47 -2.94 -13.49
C PHE A 51 4.96 -3.78 -12.32
N SER A 52 4.72 -5.07 -12.55
CA SER A 52 4.25 -6.00 -11.52
C SER A 52 5.17 -6.04 -10.30
N LEU A 53 6.48 -6.06 -10.52
CA LEU A 53 7.49 -6.03 -9.47
C LEU A 53 7.46 -4.71 -8.68
N LYS A 54 7.39 -3.57 -9.37
CA LYS A 54 7.29 -2.25 -8.73
C LYS A 54 6.04 -2.13 -7.85
N MET A 55 4.91 -2.67 -8.31
CA MET A 55 3.68 -2.70 -7.50
C MET A 55 3.81 -3.61 -6.27
N ARG A 56 4.50 -4.75 -6.38
CA ARG A 56 4.76 -5.61 -5.21
C ARG A 56 5.68 -4.95 -4.17
N HIS A 57 6.55 -4.03 -4.56
CA HIS A 57 7.35 -3.25 -3.59
C HIS A 57 6.49 -2.39 -2.66
N LEU A 58 5.31 -1.92 -3.12
CA LEU A 58 4.37 -1.22 -2.22
C LEU A 58 3.91 -2.14 -1.09
N SER A 59 3.54 -3.37 -1.42
CA SER A 59 3.16 -4.37 -0.42
C SER A 59 4.33 -4.77 0.49
N ALA A 60 5.56 -4.77 -0.03
CA ALA A 60 6.76 -5.08 0.75
C ALA A 60 7.05 -4.05 1.85
N LEU A 61 6.50 -2.83 1.78
CA LEU A 61 6.64 -1.85 2.87
C LEU A 61 6.11 -2.37 4.22
N ALA A 62 5.15 -3.31 4.21
CA ALA A 62 4.64 -3.95 5.43
C ALA A 62 5.69 -4.78 6.19
N VAL A 63 6.82 -5.13 5.56
CA VAL A 63 7.90 -5.90 6.22
C VAL A 63 8.93 -5.02 6.92
N LEU A 64 8.89 -3.71 6.71
CA LEU A 64 9.84 -2.77 7.30
C LEU A 64 9.44 -2.37 8.72
N PRO A 65 10.41 -2.01 9.57
CA PRO A 65 10.12 -1.31 10.82
C PRO A 65 9.25 -0.08 10.57
N ALA A 66 8.25 0.15 11.43
CA ALA A 66 7.26 1.21 11.23
C ALA A 66 7.87 2.62 11.07
N ASN A 67 9.02 2.87 11.70
CA ASN A 67 9.76 4.13 11.60
C ASN A 67 10.48 4.31 10.24
N GLU A 68 10.72 3.23 9.50
CA GLU A 68 11.41 3.25 8.20
C GLU A 68 10.43 3.36 7.02
N ILE A 69 9.18 2.91 7.21
CA ILE A 69 8.13 2.94 6.18
C ILE A 69 7.99 4.32 5.51
N PRO A 70 7.95 5.47 6.22
CA PRO A 70 7.81 6.77 5.56
C PRO A 70 8.97 7.12 4.63
N HIS A 71 10.19 6.72 4.99
CA HIS A 71 11.38 6.97 4.16
C HIS A 71 11.39 6.05 2.93
N ALA A 72 11.20 4.75 3.14
CA ALA A 72 11.14 3.77 2.05
C ALA A 72 10.01 4.08 1.05
N LEU A 73 8.84 4.55 1.53
CA LEU A 73 7.75 4.98 0.65
C LEU A 73 8.15 6.19 -0.20
N ARG A 74 8.87 7.17 0.36
CA ARG A 74 9.34 8.34 -0.40
C ARG A 74 10.33 7.93 -1.48
N GLU A 75 11.27 7.04 -1.18
CA GLU A 75 12.21 6.51 -2.16
C GLU A 75 11.49 5.74 -3.26
N LEU A 76 10.53 4.88 -2.88
CA LEU A 76 9.75 4.10 -3.83
C LEU A 76 8.97 5.00 -4.79
N LYS A 77 8.38 6.11 -4.30
CA LYS A 77 7.65 7.09 -5.14
C LYS A 77 8.48 7.65 -6.28
N VAL A 78 9.80 7.76 -6.15
CA VAL A 78 10.69 8.27 -7.23
C VAL A 78 10.83 7.27 -8.38
N HIS A 79 10.64 5.97 -8.10
CA HIS A 79 10.81 4.89 -9.07
C HIS A 79 9.49 4.34 -9.63
N LEU A 80 8.37 4.86 -9.13
CA LEU A 80 7.05 4.43 -9.56
C LEU A 80 6.71 5.00 -10.94
N PRO A 81 6.05 4.21 -11.80
CA PRO A 81 5.58 4.68 -13.09
C PRO A 81 4.59 5.85 -12.91
N ASP A 82 4.54 6.78 -13.86
CA ASP A 82 3.63 7.93 -13.81
C ASP A 82 2.16 7.49 -13.80
N GLU A 83 1.88 6.35 -14.41
CA GLU A 83 0.59 5.67 -14.44
C GLU A 83 0.07 5.30 -13.04
N VAL A 84 0.95 5.25 -12.03
CA VAL A 84 0.65 4.81 -10.66
C VAL A 84 0.46 6.00 -9.71
N ARG A 85 0.60 7.25 -10.18
CA ARG A 85 0.42 8.43 -9.32
C ARG A 85 -0.96 8.49 -8.65
N GLU A 86 -1.99 8.00 -9.32
CA GLU A 86 -3.36 7.97 -8.78
C GLU A 86 -3.55 6.90 -7.69
N VAL A 87 -2.74 5.83 -7.72
CA VAL A 87 -2.80 4.70 -6.78
C VAL A 87 -2.24 5.06 -5.38
N ILE A 88 -1.46 6.14 -5.26
CA ILE A 88 -0.63 6.44 -4.07
C ILE A 88 -0.83 7.88 -3.57
N ASN A 89 -1.94 8.51 -3.95
CA ASN A 89 -2.36 9.83 -3.46
C ASN A 89 -3.02 9.74 -2.09
#